data_AF-A0A1C3NXS4-F1
#
_entry.id   AF-A0A1C3NXS4-F1
#
_cell.length_a   1.000
_cell.length_b   1.000
_cell.length_c   1.000
_cell.angle_alpha   90.00
_cell.angle_beta   90.00
_cell.angle_gamma   90.00
#
_symmetry.space_group_name_H-M   'P 1'
#
loop_
_entity.id
_entity.type
_entity.pdbx_description
1 polymer ?
#
loop_
_entity_poly.entity_id
_entity_poly.type
_entity_poly.pdbx_seq_one_letter_code
_entity_poly.pdbx_strand_id
1 'polypeptide(L)'
;MEIGLVVDPRLDRSWTDALDLAVHNGVTHIEVGGGGPVPKGYVDPIALAADDGRLAAFRDSISSRGLQIAALGCYDNPIHPDEQRATARLIQNSQHR
;
A
#
# COMPACT_ATOMS: atom_id res chain seq x y z
N MET A 1 1.19 -19.22 -14.21
CA MET A 1 0.42 -19.00 -12.96
C MET A 1 0.97 -17.73 -12.34
N GLU A 2 0.10 -16.80 -11.93
CA GLU A 2 0.50 -15.52 -11.32
C GLU A 2 0.37 -15.65 -9.79
N ILE A 3 1.36 -15.12 -9.07
CA ILE A 3 1.41 -15.15 -7.60
C ILE A 3 1.50 -13.71 -7.11
N GLY A 4 0.59 -13.34 -6.21
CA GLY A 4 0.51 -12.02 -5.58
C GLY A 4 1.01 -12.02 -4.14
N LEU A 5 1.65 -10.92 -3.71
CA LEU A 5 2.05 -10.67 -2.33
C LEU A 5 1.46 -9.35 -1.82
N VAL A 6 0.74 -9.39 -0.71
CA VAL A 6 0.45 -8.18 0.08
C VAL A 6 1.73 -7.77 0.79
N VAL A 7 2.27 -6.60 0.47
CA VAL A 7 3.60 -6.17 0.96
C VAL A 7 3.54 -5.41 2.29
N ASP A 8 2.35 -4.96 2.71
CA ASP A 8 2.16 -4.22 3.97
C ASP A 8 2.70 -4.91 5.22
N PRO A 9 2.63 -6.26 5.38
CA PRO A 9 3.24 -6.96 6.51
C PRO A 9 4.78 -6.90 6.54
N ARG A 10 5.42 -6.35 5.51
CA ARG A 10 6.88 -6.24 5.38
C ARG A 10 7.42 -4.84 5.68
N LEU A 11 6.62 -3.93 6.24
CA LEU A 11 7.04 -2.57 6.61
C LEU A 11 8.26 -2.49 7.56
N ASP A 12 8.76 -3.62 8.07
CA ASP A 12 10.07 -3.77 8.69
C ASP A 12 11.26 -3.60 7.71
N ARG A 13 10.99 -3.53 6.40
CA ARG A 13 11.97 -3.45 5.31
C ARG A 13 11.80 -2.17 4.50
N SER A 14 12.86 -1.76 3.81
CA SER A 14 12.75 -0.71 2.79
C SER A 14 11.85 -1.16 1.62
N TRP A 15 11.32 -0.20 0.86
CA TRP A 15 10.49 -0.49 -0.31
C TRP A 15 11.23 -1.41 -1.31
N THR A 16 12.47 -1.07 -1.62
CA THR A 16 13.32 -1.83 -2.54
C THR A 16 13.55 -3.26 -2.03
N ASP A 17 13.87 -3.43 -0.75
CA ASP A 17 14.10 -4.76 -0.17
C ASP A 17 12.85 -5.64 -0.19
N ALA A 18 11.67 -5.03 -0.01
CA ALA A 18 10.39 -5.75 -0.07
C ALA A 18 10.08 -6.22 -1.51
N LEU A 19 10.36 -5.38 -2.51
CA LEU A 19 10.21 -5.76 -3.91
C LEU A 19 11.21 -6.83 -4.33
N ASP A 20 12.47 -6.70 -3.93
CA ASP A 20 13.52 -7.68 -4.24
C ASP A 20 13.22 -9.04 -3.57
N LEU A 21 12.66 -9.03 -2.36
CA LEU A 21 12.15 -10.23 -1.70
C LEU A 21 11.03 -10.89 -2.51
N ALA A 22 10.09 -10.11 -3.06
CA ALA A 22 9.01 -10.64 -3.88
C ALA A 22 9.56 -11.36 -5.12
N VAL A 23 10.46 -10.70 -5.87
CA VAL A 23 11.12 -11.28 -7.05
C VAL A 23 11.88 -12.56 -6.69
N HIS A 24 12.65 -12.53 -5.59
CA HIS A 24 13.43 -13.70 -5.15
C HIS A 24 12.56 -14.93 -4.87
N ASN A 25 11.31 -14.73 -4.44
CA ASN A 25 10.35 -15.81 -4.16
C ASN A 25 9.48 -16.17 -5.38
N GLY A 26 9.75 -15.62 -6.57
CA GLY A 26 8.98 -15.90 -7.78
C GLY A 26 7.59 -15.26 -7.80
N VAL A 27 7.36 -14.24 -6.98
CA VAL A 27 6.12 -13.44 -7.00
C VAL A 27 6.14 -12.56 -8.25
N THR A 28 4.98 -12.42 -8.90
CA THR A 28 4.83 -11.57 -10.10
C THR A 28 3.99 -10.33 -9.85
N HIS A 29 3.17 -10.34 -8.80
CA HIS A 29 2.25 -9.26 -8.47
C HIS A 29 2.37 -8.81 -7.01
N ILE A 30 2.14 -7.53 -6.76
CA ILE A 30 2.10 -6.97 -5.41
C ILE A 30 0.80 -6.23 -5.15
N GLU A 31 0.34 -6.31 -3.91
CA GLU A 31 -0.68 -5.42 -3.34
C GLU A 31 -0.02 -4.57 -2.27
N VAL A 32 -0.27 -3.26 -2.30
CA VAL A 32 0.28 -2.29 -1.35
C VAL A 32 -0.81 -1.38 -0.82
N GLY A 33 -0.69 -0.98 0.44
CA GLY A 33 -1.62 -0.06 1.10
C GLY A 33 -1.66 1.30 0.41
N GLY A 34 -2.84 1.66 -0.09
CA GLY A 34 -3.16 2.93 -0.74
C GLY A 34 -4.16 3.79 0.04
N GLY A 35 -4.61 3.34 1.23
CA GLY A 35 -5.55 4.10 2.07
C GLY A 35 -5.92 3.38 3.37
N GLY A 36 -6.55 4.10 4.29
CA GLY A 36 -6.88 3.57 5.62
C GLY A 36 -5.73 3.68 6.64
N PRO A 37 -5.72 2.86 7.69
CA PRO A 37 -4.76 2.97 8.81
C PRO A 37 -3.37 2.37 8.55
N VAL A 38 -3.07 1.91 7.34
CA VAL A 38 -1.74 1.36 7.02
C VAL A 38 -0.69 2.49 6.99
N PRO A 39 0.47 2.31 7.64
CA PRO A 39 1.54 3.29 7.59
C PRO A 39 1.99 3.60 6.15
N LYS A 40 2.24 4.88 5.86
CA LYS A 40 2.65 5.35 4.54
C LYS A 40 4.13 5.08 4.20
N GLY A 41 4.69 3.96 4.70
CA GLY A 41 6.11 3.63 4.55
C GLY A 41 6.50 3.33 3.10
N TYR A 42 5.58 2.75 2.32
CA TYR A 42 5.80 2.41 0.91
C TYR A 42 5.10 3.34 -0.06
N VAL A 43 3.87 3.73 0.26
CA VAL A 43 3.03 4.57 -0.59
C VAL A 43 2.43 5.68 0.27
N ASP A 44 2.67 6.93 -0.14
CA ASP A 44 1.85 8.06 0.24
C ASP A 44 0.99 8.48 -0.97
N PRO A 45 -0.28 8.08 -1.04
CA PRO A 45 -1.13 8.30 -2.20
C PRO A 45 -1.30 9.78 -2.55
N ILE A 46 -1.34 10.65 -1.53
CA ILE A 46 -1.51 12.09 -1.73
C ILE A 46 -0.25 12.70 -2.32
N ALA A 47 0.93 12.28 -1.81
CA ALA A 47 2.20 12.76 -2.34
C ALA A 47 2.47 12.24 -3.76
N LEU A 48 2.09 11.00 -4.08
CA LEU A 48 2.19 10.45 -5.44
C LEU A 48 1.21 11.12 -6.41
N ALA A 49 -0.02 11.41 -5.98
CA ALA A 49 -1.02 12.07 -6.82
C ALA A 49 -0.68 13.53 -7.14
N ALA A 50 0.12 14.18 -6.29
CA ALA A 50 0.52 15.58 -6.47
C ALA A 50 1.79 15.79 -7.31
N ASP A 51 2.51 14.71 -7.67
CA ASP A 51 3.80 14.79 -8.35
C ASP A 51 3.97 13.62 -9.35
N ASP A 52 3.77 13.92 -10.63
CA ASP A 52 3.87 12.94 -11.73
C ASP A 52 5.25 12.28 -11.80
N GLY A 53 6.31 12.98 -11.40
CA GLY A 53 7.67 12.44 -11.38
C GLY A 53 7.83 11.37 -10.31
N ARG A 54 7.25 11.60 -9.12
CA ARG A 54 7.22 10.58 -8.05
C ARG A 54 6.35 9.38 -8.43
N LEU A 55 5.22 9.63 -9.08
CA LEU A 55 4.35 8.54 -9.56
C LEU A 55 5.05 7.68 -10.62
N ALA A 56 5.76 8.31 -11.56
CA ALA A 56 6.56 7.60 -12.56
C ALA A 56 7.68 6.77 -11.89
N ALA A 57 8.47 7.38 -11.00
CA ALA A 57 9.53 6.68 -10.28
C ALA A 57 9.00 5.50 -9.44
N PHE A 58 7.83 5.66 -8.81
CA PHE A 58 7.16 4.58 -8.08
C PHE A 58 6.79 3.42 -9.01
N ARG A 59 6.13 3.70 -10.14
CA ARG A 59 5.78 2.68 -11.15
C ARG A 59 7.02 1.99 -11.72
N ASP A 60 8.06 2.74 -12.02
CA ASP A 60 9.32 2.23 -12.57
C ASP A 60 10.05 1.33 -11.57
N SER A 61 10.01 1.66 -10.27
CA SER A 61 10.61 0.82 -9.23
C SER A 61 10.00 -0.59 -9.19
N ILE A 62 8.73 -0.73 -9.57
CA ILE A 62 7.99 -1.99 -9.64
C ILE A 62 8.23 -2.68 -10.99
N SER A 63 7.99 -1.97 -12.10
CA SER A 63 8.04 -2.55 -13.45
C SER A 63 9.45 -2.96 -13.88
N SER A 64 10.49 -2.24 -13.44
CA SER A 64 11.90 -2.59 -13.68
C SER A 64 12.30 -3.94 -13.07
N ARG A 65 11.51 -4.45 -12.13
CA ARG A 65 11.69 -5.76 -11.48
C ARG A 65 10.81 -6.86 -12.09
N GLY A 66 10.05 -6.54 -13.14
CA GLY A 66 9.07 -7.47 -13.72
C GLY A 66 7.85 -7.71 -12.83
N LEU A 67 7.64 -6.88 -11.79
CA LEU A 67 6.46 -6.94 -10.93
C LEU A 67 5.33 -6.09 -11.51
N GLN A 68 4.09 -6.43 -11.13
CA GLN A 68 2.89 -5.66 -11.45
C GLN A 68 2.10 -5.33 -10.18
N ILE A 69 1.38 -4.21 -10.16
CA ILE A 69 0.42 -3.92 -9.09
C ILE A 69 -0.86 -4.71 -9.36
N ALA A 70 -1.21 -5.65 -8.48
CA ALA A 70 -2.50 -6.34 -8.54
C ALA A 70 -3.62 -5.49 -7.95
N ALA A 71 -3.35 -4.80 -6.84
CA ALA A 71 -4.33 -4.00 -6.12
C ALA A 71 -3.67 -2.88 -5.31
N LEU A 72 -4.46 -1.84 -5.01
CA LEU A 72 -4.15 -0.85 -3.99
C LEU A 72 -5.13 -1.06 -2.82
N GLY A 73 -4.61 -1.51 -1.69
CA GLY A 73 -5.39 -1.81 -0.49
C GLY A 73 -5.88 -0.52 0.17
N CYS A 74 -7.18 -0.27 0.14
CA CYS A 74 -7.82 0.82 0.87
C CYS A 74 -8.64 0.24 2.01
N TYR A 75 -8.07 0.24 3.20
CA TYR A 75 -8.65 -0.42 4.36
C TYR A 75 -9.59 0.49 5.14
N ASP A 76 -10.45 -0.12 5.96
CA ASP A 76 -11.24 0.57 6.98
C ASP A 76 -12.34 1.50 6.43
N ASN A 77 -13.01 1.08 5.35
CA ASN A 77 -14.21 1.74 4.87
C ASN A 77 -15.34 1.61 5.92
N PRO A 78 -15.84 2.71 6.51
CA PRO A 78 -16.82 2.65 7.59
C PRO A 78 -18.22 2.36 7.05
N ILE A 79 -18.49 1.09 6.73
CA ILE A 79 -19.78 0.61 6.19
C ILE A 79 -20.80 0.22 7.28
N HIS A 80 -20.53 0.61 8.54
CA HIS A 80 -21.42 0.24 9.64
C HIS A 80 -22.75 1.02 9.54
N PRO A 81 -23.92 0.37 9.67
CA PRO A 81 -25.23 1.03 9.48
C PRO A 81 -25.55 2.07 10.56
N ASP A 82 -24.95 1.94 11.75
CA ASP A 82 -24.93 2.98 12.77
C ASP A 82 -23.79 3.98 12.50
N GLU A 83 -24.16 5.23 12.19
CA GLU A 83 -23.25 6.32 11.83
C GLU A 83 -22.23 6.66 12.93
N GLN A 84 -22.61 6.54 14.21
CA GLN A 84 -21.70 6.82 15.32
C GLN A 84 -20.60 5.77 15.37
N ARG A 85 -20.96 4.50 15.17
CA ARG A 85 -19.98 3.39 15.11
C ARG A 85 -19.13 3.44 13.84
N ALA A 86 -19.70 3.87 12.72
CA ALA A 86 -18.98 4.09 11.47
C ALA A 86 -17.88 5.15 11.64
N THR A 87 -18.19 6.28 12.29
CA THR A 87 -17.26 7.41 12.44
C THR A 87 -16.31 7.30 13.64
N ALA A 88 -16.67 6.55 14.70
CA ALA A 88 -15.83 6.38 15.89
C ALA A 88 -14.41 5.85 15.58
N ARG A 89 -14.28 5.00 14.56
CA ARG A 89 -12.99 4.41 14.15
C ARG A 89 -12.08 5.39 13.41
N LEU A 90 -12.64 6.38 12.71
CA LEU A 90 -11.88 7.45 12.05
C LEU A 90 -11.24 8.40 13.08
N ILE A 91 -11.86 8.57 14.25
CA ILE A 91 -11.43 9.51 15.30
C ILE A 91 -10.30 8.92 16.17
N GLN A 92 -10.27 7.59 16.40
CA GLN A 92 -9.24 6.99 17.26
C GLN A 92 -7.84 6.96 16.60
N ASN A 93 -7.77 6.90 15.27
CA ASN A 93 -6.51 6.88 14.52
C ASN A 93 -5.85 8.26 14.35
N SER A 94 -6.52 9.35 14.71
CA SER A 94 -5.93 10.71 14.73
C SER A 94 -5.28 11.08 16.07
N GLN A 95 -5.48 10.27 17.11
CA GLN A 95 -5.03 10.52 18.49
C GLN A 95 -3.71 9.82 18.86
N HIS A 96 -3.12 9.03 17.95
CA HIS A 96 -1.86 8.29 18.18
C HIS A 96 -0.74 8.69 17.21
N ARG A 97 -0.72 9.95 16.75
CA ARG A 97 0.47 10.54 16.08
C ARG A 97 1.30 11.34 17.06
#